data_AF-A0A833J3S4-F1
#
_entry.id   AF-A0A833J3S4-F1
#
_cell.length_a   1.000
_cell.length_b   1.000
_cell.length_c   1.000
_cell.angle_alpha   90.00
_cell.angle_beta   90.00
_cell.angle_gamma   90.00
#
_symmetry.space_group_name_H-M   'P 1'
#
loop_
_entity.id
_entity.type
_entity.pdbx_description
1 polymer ?
#
loop_
_entity_poly.entity_id
_entity_poly.type
_entity_poly.pdbx_seq_one_letter_code
_entity_poly.pdbx_strand_id
1 'polypeptide(L)'
;MPGALDDGMAHERTDGRRPGGGRAPDGRRPLRAWRSLDPHDIDAELVEAVRRALSGPVLVHDRRWPSVLGGDAATAVGVAIRFLRSHRPDRTTGDLVMSAVLVHASSGDPAAALLLAHGLAVLARGRPDADVLGSRARLWAAGPFRTRPPR
;
A
#
# COMPACT_ATOMS: atom_id res chain seq x y z
N MET A 1 -5.00 34.77 -60.92
CA MET A 1 -4.25 33.55 -60.53
C MET A 1 -4.91 32.94 -59.29
N PRO A 2 -5.83 31.98 -59.45
CA PRO A 2 -6.35 31.17 -58.35
C PRO A 2 -5.45 29.93 -58.16
N GLY A 3 -4.94 29.75 -56.95
CA GLY A 3 -4.13 28.59 -56.55
C GLY A 3 -5.02 27.48 -56.00
N ALA A 4 -4.76 26.27 -56.49
CA ALA A 4 -5.54 25.06 -56.32
C ALA A 4 -5.51 24.45 -54.91
N LEU A 5 -6.55 23.66 -54.66
CA LEU A 5 -6.72 22.65 -53.63
C LEU A 5 -5.52 21.69 -53.57
N ASP A 6 -5.17 21.21 -52.38
CA ASP A 6 -4.84 19.79 -52.26
C ASP A 6 -5.23 19.20 -50.91
N ASP A 7 -5.82 18.03 -51.02
CA ASP A 7 -6.31 17.11 -50.01
C ASP A 7 -5.12 16.51 -49.25
N GLY A 8 -5.20 16.48 -47.92
CA GLY A 8 -4.11 15.99 -47.10
C GLY A 8 -4.54 15.52 -45.72
N MET A 9 -4.62 14.20 -45.61
CA MET A 9 -4.44 13.40 -44.39
C MET A 9 -5.66 13.15 -43.48
N ALA A 10 -6.21 11.96 -43.72
CA ALA A 10 -6.11 10.82 -42.80
C ALA A 10 -6.62 11.02 -41.35
N HIS A 11 -7.70 10.29 -41.09
CA HIS A 11 -8.01 9.72 -39.80
C HIS A 11 -6.79 9.05 -39.16
N GLU A 12 -6.35 9.60 -38.03
CA GLU A 12 -5.79 8.77 -36.98
C GLU A 12 -6.40 9.17 -35.63
N ARG A 13 -7.41 8.37 -35.25
CA ARG A 13 -7.77 8.20 -33.85
C ARG A 13 -6.59 7.50 -33.18
N THR A 14 -5.82 8.23 -32.41
CA THR A 14 -4.97 7.65 -31.38
C THR A 14 -5.21 8.40 -30.09
N ASP A 15 -6.17 7.84 -29.36
CA ASP A 15 -6.19 7.69 -27.90
C ASP A 15 -4.86 8.14 -27.29
N GLY A 16 -4.81 9.42 -26.89
CA GLY A 16 -3.76 9.98 -26.04
C GLY A 16 -3.92 9.43 -24.63
N ARG A 17 -3.90 8.09 -24.51
CA ARG A 17 -3.61 7.39 -23.27
C ARG A 17 -2.25 7.88 -22.84
N ARG A 18 -2.28 8.86 -21.93
CA ARG A 18 -1.12 9.33 -21.21
C ARG A 18 -0.31 8.11 -20.78
N PRO A 19 0.98 8.01 -21.15
CA PRO A 19 1.85 7.09 -20.47
C PRO A 19 1.95 7.59 -19.02
N GLY A 20 1.15 6.99 -18.12
CA GLY A 20 1.40 7.07 -16.69
C GLY A 20 2.76 6.41 -16.48
N GLY A 21 3.88 7.10 -16.36
CA GLY A 21 4.04 8.45 -15.81
C GLY A 21 4.25 8.34 -14.31
N GLY A 22 5.36 7.70 -13.92
CA GLY A 22 5.97 7.89 -12.60
C GLY A 22 5.79 6.79 -11.56
N ARG A 23 6.40 5.61 -11.74
CA ARG A 23 6.70 4.73 -10.59
C ARG A 23 8.08 5.09 -10.02
N ALA A 24 8.12 6.00 -9.04
CA ALA A 24 9.21 6.18 -8.07
C ALA A 24 8.67 6.95 -6.85
N PRO A 25 9.03 6.65 -5.58
CA PRO A 25 10.25 5.99 -5.09
C PRO A 25 10.04 4.77 -4.16
N ASP A 26 8.81 4.33 -3.89
CA ASP A 26 8.54 3.40 -2.77
C ASP A 26 8.65 1.91 -3.11
N GLY A 27 8.74 1.56 -4.41
CA GLY A 27 9.12 0.22 -4.83
C GLY A 27 10.51 -0.22 -4.31
N ARG A 28 11.35 0.73 -3.86
CA ARG A 28 12.65 0.44 -3.23
C ARG A 28 12.56 0.02 -1.76
N ARG A 29 11.44 0.27 -1.08
CA ARG A 29 11.24 -0.05 0.34
C ARG A 29 9.86 -0.63 0.56
N PRO A 30 9.62 -1.90 0.16
CA PRO A 30 8.29 -2.52 0.20
C PRO A 30 7.64 -2.42 1.59
N LEU A 31 8.43 -2.51 2.66
CA LEU A 31 7.93 -2.43 4.04
C LEU A 31 7.40 -1.05 4.46
N ARG A 32 7.57 -0.01 3.63
CA ARG A 32 7.02 1.34 3.88
C ARG A 32 5.75 1.62 3.09
N ALA A 33 5.38 0.75 2.16
CA ALA A 33 4.24 0.94 1.27
C ALA A 33 2.95 1.28 2.02
N TRP A 34 2.73 0.65 3.18
CA TRP A 34 1.53 0.86 4.02
C TRP A 34 1.31 2.32 4.44
N ARG A 35 2.38 3.13 4.51
CA ARG A 35 2.33 4.55 4.88
C ARG A 35 2.63 5.52 3.75
N SER A 36 3.19 5.04 2.66
CA SER A 36 3.69 5.89 1.57
C SER A 36 2.83 5.83 0.30
N LEU A 37 2.07 4.76 0.11
CA LEU A 37 1.20 4.58 -1.05
C LEU A 37 -0.28 4.73 -0.72
N ASP A 38 -1.05 5.08 -1.74
CA ASP A 38 -2.51 5.02 -1.71
C ASP A 38 -2.97 3.55 -1.74
N PRO A 39 -4.04 3.15 -1.02
CA PRO A 39 -4.57 1.78 -1.10
C PRO A 39 -4.85 1.30 -2.53
N HIS A 40 -5.24 2.19 -3.44
CA HIS A 40 -5.52 1.85 -4.84
C HIS A 40 -4.27 1.57 -5.69
N ASP A 41 -3.11 2.06 -5.26
CA ASP A 41 -1.83 1.84 -5.92
C ASP A 41 -1.15 0.54 -5.48
N ILE A 42 -1.78 -0.20 -4.56
CA ILE A 42 -1.23 -1.45 -4.03
C ILE A 42 -1.70 -2.61 -4.92
N ASP A 43 -0.80 -3.01 -5.82
CA ASP A 43 -0.99 -4.14 -6.71
C ASP A 43 -0.44 -5.46 -6.14
N ALA A 44 -0.75 -6.57 -6.82
CA ALA A 44 -0.29 -7.89 -6.43
C ALA A 44 1.24 -8.02 -6.43
N GLU A 45 1.93 -7.36 -7.35
CA GLU A 45 3.40 -7.39 -7.44
C GLU A 45 4.05 -6.79 -6.19
N LEU A 46 3.51 -5.66 -5.71
CA LEU A 46 3.95 -5.03 -4.49
C LEU A 46 3.64 -5.88 -3.26
N VAL A 47 2.45 -6.49 -3.19
CA VAL A 47 2.11 -7.41 -2.09
C VAL A 47 3.10 -8.58 -2.03
N GLU A 48 3.51 -9.14 -3.17
CA GLU A 48 4.54 -10.18 -3.22
C GLU A 48 5.93 -9.65 -2.86
N ALA A 49 6.27 -8.41 -3.21
CA ALA A 49 7.50 -7.78 -2.75
C ALA A 49 7.51 -7.58 -1.22
N VAL A 50 6.37 -7.24 -0.63
CA VAL A 50 6.20 -7.15 0.83
C VAL A 50 6.34 -8.51 1.49
N ARG A 51 5.67 -9.55 0.97
CA ARG A 51 5.79 -10.92 1.48
C ARG A 51 7.25 -11.39 1.49
N ARG A 52 7.97 -11.21 0.38
CA ARG A 52 9.40 -11.54 0.29
C ARG A 52 10.26 -10.77 1.30
N ALA A 53 9.97 -9.48 1.50
CA ALA A 53 10.69 -8.67 2.48
C ALA A 53 10.43 -9.12 3.93
N LEU A 54 9.21 -9.56 4.25
CA LEU A 54 8.85 -10.10 5.56
C LEU A 54 9.51 -11.45 5.86
N SER A 55 9.73 -12.28 4.84
CA SER A 55 10.42 -13.57 4.95
C SER A 55 11.95 -13.45 5.11
N GLY A 56 12.51 -12.24 5.08
CA GLY A 56 13.93 -12.01 5.34
C GLY A 56 14.32 -12.34 6.80
N PRO A 57 15.62 -12.27 7.15
CA PRO A 57 16.15 -12.62 8.48
C PRO A 57 15.77 -11.64 9.60
N VAL A 58 14.64 -10.93 9.47
CA VAL A 58 14.26 -9.84 10.37
C VAL A 58 13.55 -10.38 11.59
N LEU A 59 14.18 -10.18 12.76
CA LEU A 59 13.67 -10.65 14.05
C LEU A 59 12.68 -9.63 14.65
N VAL A 60 11.40 -9.88 14.47
CA VAL A 60 10.39 -9.37 15.40
C VAL A 60 10.36 -10.32 16.60
N HIS A 61 10.73 -9.82 17.78
CA HIS A 61 10.74 -10.60 19.04
C HIS A 61 9.33 -10.83 19.59
N ASP A 62 8.48 -11.47 18.79
CA ASP A 62 7.13 -11.92 19.16
C ASP A 62 7.02 -13.43 18.89
N ARG A 63 6.62 -14.20 19.91
CA ARG A 63 6.45 -15.66 19.79
C ARG A 63 5.41 -16.04 18.73
N ARG A 64 4.51 -15.11 18.39
CA ARG A 64 3.46 -15.30 17.39
C ARG A 64 3.89 -14.89 15.97
N TRP A 65 5.09 -14.29 15.83
CA TRP A 65 5.59 -13.84 14.53
C TRP A 65 5.64 -14.95 13.46
N PRO A 66 6.04 -16.20 13.77
CA PRO A 66 5.98 -17.28 12.79
C PRO A 66 4.57 -17.52 12.23
N SER A 67 3.53 -17.41 13.06
CA SER A 67 2.13 -17.55 12.61
C SER A 67 1.70 -16.38 11.71
N VAL A 68 2.21 -15.17 11.97
CA VAL A 68 2.02 -14.01 11.07
C VAL A 68 2.62 -14.29 9.70
N LEU A 69 3.87 -14.79 9.66
CA LEU A 69 4.53 -15.16 8.41
C LEU A 69 3.83 -16.34 7.70
N GLY A 70 3.18 -17.23 8.46
CA GLY A 70 2.33 -18.30 7.95
C GLY A 70 0.99 -17.84 7.36
N GLY A 71 0.66 -16.55 7.41
CA GLY A 71 -0.55 -15.99 6.82
C GLY A 71 -1.79 -16.00 7.73
N ASP A 72 -1.62 -16.17 9.04
CA ASP A 72 -2.73 -16.03 9.99
C ASP A 72 -3.08 -14.55 10.20
N ALA A 73 -4.16 -14.11 9.56
CA ALA A 73 -4.66 -12.75 9.61
C ALA A 73 -5.05 -12.30 11.04
N ALA A 74 -5.70 -13.18 11.81
CA ALA A 74 -6.12 -12.85 13.17
C ALA A 74 -4.92 -12.65 14.08
N THR A 75 -3.90 -13.51 13.94
CA THR A 75 -2.64 -13.36 14.66
C THR A 75 -1.90 -12.09 14.22
N ALA A 76 -1.84 -11.77 12.92
CA ALA A 76 -1.23 -10.53 12.42
C ALA A 76 -1.88 -9.28 13.02
N VAL A 77 -3.22 -9.22 13.02
CA VAL A 77 -4.00 -8.14 13.65
C VAL A 77 -3.72 -8.06 15.15
N GLY A 78 -3.72 -9.19 15.87
CA GLY A 78 -3.45 -9.22 17.30
C GLY A 78 -2.05 -8.73 17.68
N VAL A 79 -1.03 -9.13 16.91
CA VAL A 79 0.35 -8.64 17.07
C VAL A 79 0.42 -7.14 16.82
N ALA A 80 -0.24 -6.65 15.77
CA ALA A 80 -0.24 -5.24 15.42
C ALA A 80 -0.96 -4.35 16.45
N ILE A 81 -2.11 -4.78 16.98
CA ILE A 81 -2.79 -4.08 18.09
C ILE A 81 -1.86 -3.98 19.30
N ARG A 82 -1.22 -5.09 19.68
CA ARG A 82 -0.29 -5.11 20.82
C ARG A 82 0.90 -4.18 20.58
N PHE A 83 1.43 -4.17 19.35
CA PHE A 83 2.52 -3.29 18.97
C PHE A 83 2.12 -1.81 19.08
N LEU A 84 1.00 -1.41 18.47
CA LEU A 84 0.52 -0.02 18.47
C LEU A 84 0.17 0.50 19.87
N ARG A 85 -0.23 -0.38 20.79
CA ARG A 85 -0.46 -0.02 22.20
C ARG A 85 0.82 0.28 22.97
N SER A 86 1.92 -0.40 22.63
CA SER A 86 3.18 -0.32 23.38
C SER A 86 4.23 0.55 22.70
N HIS A 87 4.07 0.85 21.40
CA HIS A 87 5.10 1.51 20.59
C HIS A 87 4.49 2.48 19.58
N ARG A 88 5.29 3.46 19.16
CA ARG A 88 4.95 4.29 18.00
C ARG A 88 5.23 3.53 16.69
N PRO A 89 4.40 3.72 15.65
CA PRO A 89 4.51 3.03 14.36
C PRO A 89 5.65 3.54 13.46
N ASP A 90 6.41 4.55 13.87
CA ASP A 90 7.48 5.16 13.08
C ASP A 90 8.80 4.37 13.08
N ARG A 91 8.91 3.34 13.93
CA ARG A 91 10.08 2.45 14.03
C ARG A 91 10.10 1.41 12.92
N THR A 92 11.29 0.88 12.59
CA THR A 92 11.47 -0.23 11.63
C THR A 92 10.59 -1.45 11.97
N THR A 93 10.43 -1.76 13.26
CA THR A 93 9.51 -2.83 13.70
C THR A 93 8.05 -2.52 13.40
N GLY A 94 7.65 -1.25 13.46
CA GLY A 94 6.32 -0.81 13.06
C GLY A 94 6.09 -0.99 11.57
N ASP A 95 7.08 -0.65 10.74
CA ASP A 95 7.03 -0.92 9.29
C ASP A 95 6.82 -2.42 8.99
N LEU A 96 7.53 -3.34 9.68
CA LEU A 96 7.33 -4.79 9.51
C LEU A 96 5.92 -5.24 9.90
N VAL A 97 5.48 -4.85 11.10
CA VAL A 97 4.20 -5.28 11.65
C VAL A 97 3.04 -4.76 10.80
N MET A 98 3.08 -3.48 10.43
CA MET A 98 2.03 -2.88 9.60
C MET A 98 2.09 -3.40 8.15
N SER A 99 3.25 -3.80 7.64
CA SER A 99 3.36 -4.48 6.35
C SER A 99 2.77 -5.89 6.35
N ALA A 100 2.86 -6.64 7.45
CA ALA A 100 2.15 -7.92 7.55
C ALA A 100 0.63 -7.71 7.51
N VAL A 101 0.13 -6.68 8.21
CA VAL A 101 -1.28 -6.27 8.15
C VAL A 101 -1.68 -5.85 6.74
N LEU A 102 -0.81 -5.13 6.03
CA LEU A 102 -1.04 -4.71 4.63
C LEU A 102 -1.36 -5.90 3.73
N VAL A 103 -0.61 -7.00 3.82
CA VAL A 103 -0.83 -8.19 3.00
C VAL A 103 -2.26 -8.74 3.16
N HIS A 104 -2.78 -8.74 4.39
CA HIS A 104 -4.14 -9.21 4.68
C HIS A 104 -5.20 -8.21 4.24
N ALA A 105 -4.97 -6.91 4.47
CA ALA A 105 -5.89 -5.86 4.04
C ALA A 105 -6.06 -5.85 2.51
N SER A 106 -4.96 -6.01 1.76
CA SER A 106 -4.96 -6.14 0.29
C SER A 106 -5.70 -7.41 -0.20
N SER A 107 -5.77 -8.44 0.64
CA SER A 107 -6.54 -9.67 0.37
C SER A 107 -8.03 -9.52 0.72
N GLY A 108 -8.45 -8.35 1.22
CA GLY A 108 -9.84 -8.04 1.56
C GLY A 108 -10.20 -8.26 3.04
N ASP A 109 -9.23 -8.45 3.94
CA ASP A 109 -9.51 -8.54 5.37
C ASP A 109 -9.90 -7.16 5.93
N PRO A 110 -11.15 -6.99 6.43
CA PRO A 110 -11.65 -5.69 6.88
C PRO A 110 -11.01 -5.24 8.20
N ALA A 111 -10.63 -6.16 9.08
CA ALA A 111 -9.99 -5.83 10.35
C ALA A 111 -8.57 -5.29 10.10
N ALA A 112 -7.84 -5.89 9.16
CA ALA A 112 -6.54 -5.44 8.72
C ALA A 112 -6.61 -4.04 8.09
N ALA A 113 -7.61 -3.78 7.24
CA ALA A 113 -7.84 -2.47 6.64
C ALA A 113 -8.11 -1.38 7.69
N LEU A 114 -8.98 -1.65 8.66
CA LEU A 114 -9.24 -0.73 9.79
C LEU A 114 -7.98 -0.49 10.63
N LEU A 115 -7.15 -1.51 10.81
CA LEU A 115 -5.93 -1.38 11.58
C LEU A 115 -4.87 -0.52 10.85
N LEU A 116 -4.78 -0.61 9.53
CA LEU A 116 -3.96 0.31 8.72
C LEU A 116 -4.45 1.75 8.83
N ALA A 117 -5.77 1.96 8.72
CA ALA A 117 -6.38 3.28 8.93
C ALA A 117 -6.00 3.85 10.30
N HIS A 118 -6.12 3.03 11.34
CA HIS A 118 -5.74 3.42 12.70
C HIS A 118 -4.25 3.74 12.82
N GLY A 119 -3.37 2.87 12.31
CA GLY A 119 -1.92 3.07 12.34
C GLY A 119 -1.49 4.36 11.63
N LEU A 120 -2.09 4.67 10.48
CA LEU A 120 -1.88 5.92 9.75
C LEU A 120 -2.36 7.14 10.52
N ALA A 121 -3.55 7.08 11.12
CA ALA A 121 -4.08 8.16 11.94
C ALA A 121 -3.22 8.42 13.19
N VAL A 122 -2.66 7.37 13.81
CA VAL A 122 -1.69 7.50 14.91
C VAL A 122 -0.39 8.12 14.41
N LEU A 123 0.11 7.69 13.26
CA LEU A 123 1.34 8.21 12.67
C LEU A 123 1.22 9.70 12.30
N ALA A 124 0.07 10.12 11.79
CA ALA A 124 -0.21 11.51 11.38
C ALA A 124 -0.08 12.53 12.53
N ARG A 125 -0.21 12.09 13.79
CA ARG A 125 -0.21 12.99 14.95
C ARG A 125 1.13 13.71 15.09
N GLY A 126 1.10 15.03 14.87
CA GLY A 126 2.25 15.90 15.02
C GLY A 126 3.28 15.81 13.90
N ARG A 127 2.90 15.26 12.73
CA ARG A 127 3.77 15.25 11.55
C ARG A 127 3.37 16.33 10.53
N PRO A 128 4.34 16.86 9.76
CA PRO A 128 4.06 17.81 8.67
C PRO A 128 3.20 17.21 7.54
N ASP A 129 3.22 15.88 7.38
CA ASP A 129 2.48 15.13 6.35
C ASP A 129 1.13 14.57 6.86
N ALA A 130 0.57 15.16 7.93
CA ALA A 130 -0.64 14.69 8.60
C ALA A 130 -1.85 14.57 7.67
N ASP A 131 -2.04 15.52 6.75
CA ASP A 131 -3.19 15.52 5.83
C ASP A 131 -3.14 14.37 4.82
N VAL A 132 -1.93 14.07 4.33
CA VAL A 132 -1.70 12.95 3.40
C VAL A 132 -1.96 11.63 4.10
N LEU A 133 -1.40 11.44 5.30
CA LEU A 133 -1.61 10.24 6.11
C LEU A 133 -3.07 10.09 6.55
N GLY A 134 -3.73 11.19 6.92
CA GLY A 134 -5.15 11.20 7.29
C GLY A 134 -6.07 10.86 6.12
N SER A 135 -5.73 11.31 4.91
CA SER A 135 -6.48 10.95 3.70
C SER A 135 -6.34 9.47 3.37
N ARG A 136 -5.13 8.91 3.45
CA ARG A 136 -4.91 7.46 3.30
C ARG A 136 -5.61 6.65 4.37
N ALA A 137 -5.64 7.13 5.61
CA ALA A 137 -6.35 6.46 6.70
C ALA A 137 -7.85 6.36 6.39
N ARG A 138 -8.45 7.44 5.89
CA ARG A 138 -9.87 7.45 5.46
C ARG A 138 -10.13 6.48 4.32
N LEU A 139 -9.22 6.40 3.35
CA LEU A 139 -9.32 5.43 2.27
C LEU A 139 -9.32 4.01 2.85
N TRP A 140 -8.31 3.62 3.62
CA TRP A 140 -8.29 2.31 4.27
C TRP A 140 -9.56 1.98 5.08
N ALA A 141 -10.14 2.96 5.77
CA ALA A 141 -11.38 2.78 6.53
C ALA A 141 -12.64 2.64 5.66
N ALA A 142 -12.64 3.12 4.42
CA ALA A 142 -13.80 3.13 3.53
C ALA A 142 -14.19 1.74 3.00
N GLY A 143 -13.38 0.70 3.21
CA GLY A 143 -13.73 -0.68 2.87
C GLY A 143 -13.09 -1.17 1.56
N PRO A 144 -13.45 -2.37 1.09
CA PRO A 144 -12.46 -3.34 0.62
C PRO A 144 -11.81 -2.95 -0.72
N PHE A 145 -10.49 -2.76 -0.64
CA PHE A 145 -9.57 -2.67 -1.77
C PHE A 145 -9.23 -4.09 -2.19
N ARG A 146 -9.99 -4.65 -3.14
CA ARG A 146 -9.55 -5.88 -3.79
C ARG A 146 -8.39 -5.54 -4.71
N THR A 147 -7.24 -6.17 -4.49
CA THR A 147 -6.17 -6.16 -5.49
C THR A 147 -6.73 -6.69 -6.80
N ARG A 148 -6.52 -5.94 -7.89
CA ARG A 148 -6.84 -6.40 -9.24
C ARG A 148 -6.08 -7.72 -9.48
N PRO A 149 -6.73 -8.80 -9.96
CA PRO A 149 -6.04 -10.05 -10.23
C PRO A 149 -4.92 -9.81 -11.27
N PRO A 150 -3.79 -10.52 -11.16
CA PRO A 150 -2.78 -10.51 -12.21
C PRO A 150 -3.43 -10.95 -13.53
N ARG A 151 -3.21 -10.16 -14.59
CA ARG A 151 -3.62 -10.50 -15.96
C ARG A 151 -2.62 -11.43 -16.61
#